data_AF-A0A8W8NHU8-F1
#
_entry.id   AF-A0A8W8NHU8-F1
#
_cell.length_a   1.000
_cell.length_b   1.000
_cell.length_c   1.000
_cell.angle_alpha   90.00
_cell.angle_beta   90.00
_cell.angle_gamma   90.00
#
_symmetry.space_group_name_H-M   'P 1'
#
loop_
_entity.id
_entity.type
_entity.pdbx_description
1 polymer ?
#
loop_
_entity_poly.entity_id
_entity_poly.type
_entity_poly.pdbx_seq_one_letter_code
_entity_poly.pdbx_strand_id
1 'polypeptide(L)'
;QFSAKKCAKQQGIDLQPIMDCSTSSLGNSLLHQMALKTEALNPPHEYVPWVTLNGVHTEDIQKKAEGDLTALVCDTYKGSSKPAACNKKTGLHHSRRKL
;
A
#
# COMPACT_ATOMS: atom_id res chain seq x y z
N GLN A 1 12.10 -16.06 -4.10
CA GLN A 1 11.03 -16.85 -3.43
C GLN A 1 11.23 -17.06 -1.91
N PHE A 2 12.42 -16.81 -1.32
CA PHE A 2 12.67 -16.99 0.12
C PHE A 2 11.71 -16.21 1.02
N SER A 3 11.44 -14.94 0.68
CA SER A 3 10.52 -14.09 1.44
C SER A 3 9.07 -14.60 1.40
N ALA A 4 8.59 -15.07 0.24
CA ALA A 4 7.22 -15.59 0.09
C ALA A 4 6.98 -16.80 1.00
N LYS A 5 7.90 -17.77 1.00
CA LYS A 5 7.83 -18.96 1.88
C LYS A 5 7.86 -18.60 3.36
N LYS A 6 8.73 -17.67 3.75
CA LYS A 6 8.84 -17.21 5.15
C LYS A 6 7.55 -16.52 5.60
N CYS A 7 7.04 -15.57 4.81
CA CYS A 7 5.84 -14.81 5.16
C CYS A 7 4.60 -15.71 5.17
N ALA A 8 4.45 -16.60 4.18
CA ALA A 8 3.33 -17.53 4.12
C ALA A 8 3.26 -18.40 5.39
N LYS A 9 4.41 -18.93 5.85
CA LYS A 9 4.49 -19.65 7.13
C LYS A 9 4.10 -18.78 8.32
N GLN A 10 4.58 -17.54 8.39
CA GLN A 10 4.28 -16.62 9.48
C GLN A 10 2.80 -16.24 9.55
N GLN A 11 2.11 -16.20 8.40
CA GLN A 11 0.71 -15.81 8.29
C GLN A 11 -0.24 -17.01 8.22
N GLY A 12 0.25 -18.26 8.25
CA GLY A 12 -0.57 -19.45 8.12
C GLY A 12 -1.23 -19.61 6.74
N ILE A 13 -0.62 -19.06 5.69
CA ILE A 13 -1.11 -19.09 4.32
C ILE A 13 -0.50 -20.29 3.59
N ASP A 14 -1.34 -21.08 2.91
CA ASP A 14 -0.84 -22.07 1.95
C ASP A 14 -0.26 -21.35 0.72
N LEU A 15 1.04 -21.54 0.50
CA LEU A 15 1.76 -20.86 -0.57
C LEU A 15 1.54 -21.54 -1.93
N GLN A 16 1.20 -22.83 -1.97
CA GLN A 16 1.17 -23.58 -3.23
C GLN A 16 0.18 -23.00 -4.25
N PRO A 17 -1.08 -22.66 -3.89
CA PRO A 17 -2.02 -22.07 -4.84
C PRO A 17 -1.57 -20.71 -5.38
N ILE A 18 -0.84 -19.92 -4.58
CA ILE A 18 -0.29 -18.62 -5.00
C ILE A 18 0.84 -18.83 -6.01
N MET A 19 1.73 -19.80 -5.76
CA MET A 19 2.83 -20.11 -6.67
C MET A 19 2.31 -20.64 -8.00
N ASP A 20 1.35 -21.58 -7.97
CA ASP A 20 0.72 -22.12 -9.17
C ASP A 20 0.03 -21.01 -9.97
N CYS A 21 -0.70 -20.13 -9.29
CA CYS A 21 -1.33 -18.97 -9.92
C CYS A 21 -0.29 -18.05 -10.59
N SER A 22 0.83 -17.76 -9.92
CA SER A 22 1.86 -16.81 -10.39
C SER A 22 2.50 -17.17 -11.72
N THR A 23 2.49 -18.45 -12.09
CA THR A 23 3.01 -18.95 -13.38
C THR A 23 1.92 -19.38 -14.36
N SER A 24 0.65 -19.22 -14.00
CA SER A 24 -0.50 -19.63 -14.81
C SER A 24 -0.99 -18.54 -15.76
N SER A 25 -1.87 -18.92 -16.69
CA SER A 25 -2.60 -17.98 -17.54
C SER A 25 -3.49 -17.02 -16.73
N LEU A 26 -4.05 -17.48 -15.60
CA LEU A 26 -4.80 -16.63 -14.68
C LEU A 26 -3.90 -15.54 -14.07
N GLY A 27 -2.69 -15.89 -13.63
CA GLY A 27 -1.71 -14.94 -13.13
C GLY A 27 -1.36 -13.87 -14.16
N ASN A 28 -1.14 -14.28 -15.41
CA ASN A 28 -0.89 -13.36 -16.52
C ASN A 28 -2.10 -12.44 -16.81
N SER A 29 -3.32 -12.98 -16.77
CA SER A 29 -4.54 -12.19 -16.95
C SER A 29 -4.71 -11.13 -15.86
N LEU A 30 -4.43 -11.48 -14.60
CA LEU A 30 -4.46 -10.53 -13.49
C LEU A 30 -3.38 -9.45 -13.62
N LEU A 31 -2.17 -9.82 -14.07
CA LEU A 31 -1.10 -8.85 -14.33
C LEU A 31 -1.49 -7.87 -15.45
N HIS A 32 -2.11 -8.37 -16.53
CA HIS A 32 -2.62 -7.52 -17.60
C HIS A 32 -3.70 -6.54 -17.10
N GLN A 33 -4.63 -6.99 -16.26
CA GLN A 33 -5.62 -6.09 -15.65
C GLN A 33 -4.98 -5.00 -14.78
N MET A 34 -3.89 -5.31 -14.08
CA MET A 34 -3.13 -4.31 -13.33
C MET A 34 -2.38 -3.35 -14.26
N ALA A 35 -1.83 -3.83 -15.38
CA ALA A 35 -1.22 -2.97 -16.39
C ALA A 35 -2.22 -1.94 -16.94
N LEU A 36 -3.43 -2.38 -17.31
CA LEU A 36 -4.49 -1.48 -17.78
C LEU A 36 -4.88 -0.44 -16.72
N LYS A 37 -4.92 -0.81 -15.45
CA LYS A 37 -5.19 0.14 -14.34
C LYS A 37 -4.08 1.16 -14.18
N THR A 38 -2.82 0.75 -14.33
CA THR A 38 -1.65 1.64 -14.28
C THR A 38 -1.62 2.58 -15.49
N GLU A 39 -1.89 2.08 -16.69
CA GLU A 39 -1.97 2.89 -17.92
C GLU A 39 -3.10 3.92 -17.87
N ALA A 40 -4.21 3.60 -17.20
CA ALA A 40 -5.35 4.49 -17.02
C ALA A 40 -5.14 5.58 -15.94
N LEU A 41 -3.97 5.63 -15.28
CA LEU A 41 -3.67 6.68 -14.30
C LEU A 41 -3.66 8.06 -14.98
N ASN A 42 -4.28 9.03 -14.32
CA ASN A 42 -4.28 10.42 -14.74
C ASN A 42 -3.96 11.33 -13.54
N PRO A 43 -2.82 12.03 -13.52
CA PRO A 43 -1.77 12.00 -14.55
C PRO A 43 -1.09 10.61 -14.65
N PRO A 44 -0.49 10.27 -15.81
CA PRO A 44 0.34 9.08 -15.95
C PRO A 44 1.45 9.09 -14.90
N HIS A 45 1.76 7.93 -14.31
CA HIS A 45 2.85 7.84 -13.34
C HIS A 45 4.22 8.11 -13.98
N GLU A 46 5.08 8.83 -13.27
CA GLU A 46 6.46 9.13 -13.70
C GLU A 46 7.50 8.32 -12.93
N TYR A 47 7.13 7.80 -11.76
CA TYR A 47 7.98 6.97 -10.90
C TYR A 47 7.13 6.09 -9.98
N VAL A 48 7.81 5.22 -9.23
CA VAL A 48 7.18 4.41 -8.18
C VAL A 48 7.87 4.67 -6.83
N PRO A 49 7.12 4.65 -5.71
CA PRO A 49 5.68 4.42 -5.61
C PRO A 49 4.83 5.58 -6.17
N TRP A 50 3.64 5.27 -6.72
CA TRP A 50 2.67 6.27 -7.21
C TRP A 50 1.36 6.18 -6.44
N VAL A 51 1.11 7.13 -5.54
CA VAL A 51 0.00 7.10 -4.59
C VAL A 51 -1.20 7.85 -5.16
N THR A 52 -2.35 7.17 -5.21
CA THR A 52 -3.65 7.83 -5.41
C THR A 52 -4.41 7.83 -4.09
N LEU A 53 -5.02 8.97 -3.75
CA LEU A 53 -5.92 9.10 -2.61
C LEU A 53 -7.32 9.34 -3.13
N ASN A 54 -8.23 8.39 -2.88
CA ASN A 54 -9.60 8.41 -3.41
C ASN A 54 -9.65 8.62 -4.94
N GLY A 55 -8.73 7.98 -5.68
CA GLY A 55 -8.65 8.06 -7.13
C GLY A 55 -7.93 9.30 -7.69
N VAL A 56 -7.44 10.20 -6.83
CA VAL A 56 -6.73 11.42 -7.24
C VAL A 56 -5.25 11.33 -6.87
N HIS A 57 -4.38 11.74 -7.80
CA HIS A 57 -2.95 11.92 -7.54
C HIS A 57 -2.58 13.40 -7.66
N THR A 58 -1.77 13.89 -6.72
CA THR A 58 -1.06 15.18 -6.79
C THR A 58 0.29 15.03 -6.10
N GLU A 59 1.24 15.90 -6.43
CA GLU A 59 2.55 15.94 -5.75
C GLU A 59 2.42 16.17 -4.23
N ASP A 60 1.43 16.95 -3.78
CA ASP A 60 1.18 17.16 -2.35
C ASP A 60 0.65 15.88 -1.67
N ILE A 61 -0.26 15.15 -2.32
CA ILE A 61 -0.74 13.84 -1.84
C ILE A 61 0.43 12.86 -1.76
N GLN A 62 1.24 12.77 -2.80
CA GLN A 62 2.41 11.90 -2.85
C GLN A 62 3.38 12.21 -1.72
N LYS A 63 3.80 13.48 -1.59
CA LYS A 63 4.74 13.91 -0.55
C LYS A 63 4.22 13.64 0.86
N LYS A 64 2.93 13.90 1.12
CA LYS A 64 2.32 13.60 2.43
C LYS A 64 2.22 12.10 2.68
N ALA A 65 1.88 11.31 1.66
CA ALA A 65 1.81 9.85 1.78
C ALA A 65 3.18 9.23 2.10
N GLU A 66 4.23 9.68 1.42
CA GLU A 66 5.60 9.21 1.66
C GLU A 66 6.13 9.65 3.03
N GLY A 67 5.75 10.84 3.50
CA GLY A 67 6.17 11.35 4.81
C GLY A 67 5.41 10.72 6.00
N ASP A 68 4.08 10.72 5.94
CA ASP A 68 3.19 10.14 6.95
C ASP A 68 1.82 9.80 6.34
N LEU A 69 1.73 8.62 5.72
CA LEU A 69 0.47 8.11 5.16
C LEU A 69 -0.66 8.07 6.20
N THR A 70 -0.36 7.80 7.47
CA THR A 70 -1.39 7.73 8.51
C THR A 70 -2.00 9.10 8.76
N ALA A 71 -1.16 10.14 8.89
CA ALA A 71 -1.64 11.52 9.00
C ALA A 71 -2.48 11.92 7.79
N LEU A 72 -2.02 11.63 6.56
CA LEU A 72 -2.77 11.95 5.35
C LEU A 72 -4.16 11.30 5.34
N VAL A 73 -4.24 10.00 5.65
CA VAL A 73 -5.50 9.26 5.72
C VAL A 73 -6.42 9.84 6.79
N CYS A 74 -5.88 10.11 7.98
CA CYS A 74 -6.64 10.67 9.10
C CYS A 74 -7.14 12.09 8.83
N ASP A 75 -6.35 12.92 8.16
CA ASP A 75 -6.73 14.29 7.81
C ASP A 75 -7.80 14.32 6.71
N THR A 76 -7.78 13.32 5.81
CA THR A 76 -8.74 13.20 4.70
C THR A 76 -10.01 12.42 5.07
N TYR A 77 -10.02 11.71 6.19
CA TYR A 77 -11.18 10.92 6.62
C TYR A 77 -12.39 11.81 6.93
N LYS A 78 -13.51 11.52 6.26
CA LYS A 78 -14.76 12.30 6.34
C LYS A 78 -15.77 11.79 7.37
N GLY A 79 -15.51 10.64 8.01
CA GLY A 79 -16.40 10.11 9.04
C GLY A 79 -16.32 10.92 10.33
N SER A 80 -17.45 11.01 11.05
CA SER A 80 -17.58 11.81 12.27
C SER A 80 -16.73 11.31 13.43
N SER A 81 -16.52 9.99 13.52
CA SER A 81 -15.69 9.35 14.55
C SER A 81 -14.41 8.83 13.93
N LYS A 82 -13.30 9.57 14.10
CA LYS A 82 -11.98 9.11 13.64
C LYS A 82 -11.50 7.93 14.49
N PRO A 83 -10.86 6.91 13.88
CA PRO A 83 -10.21 5.84 14.64
C PRO A 83 -9.21 6.39 15.65
N ALA A 84 -9.00 5.68 16.76
CA ALA A 84 -8.07 6.11 17.81
C ALA A 84 -6.64 6.37 17.30
N ALA A 85 -6.21 5.65 16.26
CA ALA A 85 -4.92 5.86 15.59
C ALA A 85 -4.75 7.26 14.98
N CYS A 86 -5.84 7.97 14.69
CA CYS A 86 -5.81 9.35 14.18
C CYS A 86 -5.61 10.40 15.27
N ASN A 87 -5.75 10.04 16.53
CA ASN A 87 -5.50 10.94 17.65
C ASN A 87 -3.97 10.98 17.88
N LYS A 88 -3.30 11.91 17.17
CA LYS A 88 -1.86 12.13 17.33
C LYS A 88 -1.55 12.42 18.81
N LYS A 89 -0.82 11.52 19.49
CA LYS A 89 0.04 11.98 20.60
C LYS A 89 1.19 12.73 19.95
N THR A 90 1.17 14.05 20.04
CA THR A 90 2.32 14.88 19.67
C THR A 90 3.58 14.33 20.34
N GLY A 91 4.52 13.83 19.53
CA GLY A 91 5.85 13.42 19.97
C GLY A 91 6.02 11.94 20.31
N LEU A 92 5.99 11.06 19.30
CA LEU A 92 6.73 9.79 19.35
C LEU A 92 7.47 9.62 18.02
N HIS A 93 8.55 10.40 17.87
CA HIS A 93 9.75 9.92 17.21
C HIS A 93 9.99 8.53 17.81
N HIS A 94 9.85 7.46 17.03
CA HIS A 94 10.08 6.11 17.53
C HIS A 94 11.56 6.03 17.90
N SER A 95 11.88 6.36 19.16
CA SER A 95 13.17 6.02 19.75
C SER A 95 13.25 4.51 19.64
N ARG A 96 14.14 4.05 18.77
CA ARG A 96 14.54 2.64 18.68
C ARG A 96 14.77 2.20 20.12
N ARG A 97 13.91 1.32 20.66
CA ARG A 97 14.32 0.52 21.81
C ARG A 97 15.48 -0.31 21.32
N LYS A 98 16.70 0.16 21.60
CA LYS A 98 17.88 -0.68 21.60
C LYS A 98 17.59 -1.81 22.58
N LEU A 99 17.60 -3.04 22.07
CA LEU A 99 18.00 -4.19 22.85
C LEU A 99 19.47 -4.02 23.23
#